data_AF-A0A2W6C4D9-F1
#
_entry.id   AF-A0A2W6C4D9-F1
#
_cell.length_a   1.000
_cell.length_b   1.000
_cell.length_c   1.000
_cell.angle_alpha   90.00
_cell.angle_beta   90.00
_cell.angle_gamma   90.00
#
_symmetry.space_group_name_H-M   'P 1'
#
loop_
_entity.id
_entity.type
_entity.pdbx_description
1 polymer ?
#
loop_
_entity_poly.entity_id
_entity_poly.type
_entity_poly.pdbx_seq_one_letter_code
_entity_poly.pdbx_strand_id
1 'polypeptide(L)'
;MNAARIARRLSAMAVAFVALTAVPVLTPASASTPVATDAFLRGAHFSPDTASVDVYLTAFSGGTTNLWLSGVGYGDVSAYRPITSGTYAVSMRPHGASASNPPVLTWTVNLRPGSAYTAAAVGMSNQLRGVVVADTLKAPPAGSGLVRVIQASSRAGHVAVRAQDGPVLTADTAFGSTTDYVAVPSGRWTLNAQSSTQPTLAGHVGVTVGSASITSVVLLDGRAGGLVLRTVLDAAGAGGVPSGSVLAGGGGTAPHQGAAADRLVAWAGLGCAALVFLWGIRSRRRVSPSRP
;
A
#
# COMPACT_ATOMS: atom_id res chain seq x y z
N MET A 1 -18.97 99.03 -8.05
CA MET A 1 -20.03 99.19 -9.08
C MET A 1 -20.52 97.81 -9.48
N ASN A 2 -21.83 97.59 -9.29
CA ASN A 2 -22.77 96.65 -9.95
C ASN A 2 -22.40 95.15 -9.99
N ALA A 3 -23.02 94.27 -9.20
CA ALA A 3 -24.41 93.80 -9.15
C ALA A 3 -24.78 92.72 -10.19
N ALA A 4 -25.18 91.54 -9.66
CA ALA A 4 -26.19 90.59 -10.20
C ALA A 4 -25.82 89.82 -11.50
N ARG A 5 -26.24 88.58 -11.78
CA ARG A 5 -27.04 87.50 -11.16
C ARG A 5 -27.04 86.32 -12.17
N ILE A 6 -27.29 85.09 -11.67
CA ILE A 6 -28.10 84.01 -12.29
C ILE A 6 -27.46 83.00 -13.31
N ALA A 7 -27.63 81.72 -12.93
CA ALA A 7 -28.04 80.52 -13.71
C ALA A 7 -27.04 79.43 -14.18
N ARG A 8 -27.16 78.29 -13.47
CA ARG A 8 -27.56 76.92 -13.92
C ARG A 8 -26.59 76.04 -14.77
N ARG A 9 -26.33 74.86 -14.17
CA ARG A 9 -26.31 73.47 -14.73
C ARG A 9 -25.14 73.16 -15.69
N LEU A 10 -24.58 71.94 -15.85
CA LEU A 10 -24.50 70.61 -15.21
C LEU A 10 -23.46 69.82 -16.08
N SER A 11 -22.95 68.70 -15.58
CA SER A 11 -22.24 67.60 -16.31
C SER A 11 -20.73 67.82 -16.57
N ALA A 12 -19.76 67.19 -15.88
CA ALA A 12 -19.44 65.77 -15.60
C ALA A 12 -18.87 64.98 -16.79
N MET A 13 -17.58 64.62 -16.74
CA MET A 13 -17.10 63.30 -17.19
C MET A 13 -15.77 62.96 -16.49
N ALA A 14 -15.83 62.03 -15.53
CA ALA A 14 -14.69 61.43 -14.86
C ALA A 14 -14.33 60.11 -15.56
N VAL A 15 -13.06 59.92 -15.88
CA VAL A 15 -12.54 58.65 -16.41
C VAL A 15 -12.02 57.83 -15.23
N ALA A 16 -12.71 56.74 -14.91
CA ALA A 16 -12.28 55.77 -13.90
C ALA A 16 -11.53 54.62 -14.60
N PHE A 17 -10.26 54.42 -14.22
CA PHE A 17 -9.43 53.30 -14.65
C PHE A 17 -9.71 52.10 -13.72
N VAL A 18 -10.32 51.04 -14.23
CA VAL A 18 -10.52 49.78 -13.49
C VAL A 18 -9.33 48.86 -13.79
N ALA A 19 -8.49 48.62 -12.79
CA ALA A 19 -7.44 47.61 -12.84
C ALA A 19 -8.02 46.25 -12.40
N LEU A 20 -8.14 45.31 -13.35
CA LEU A 20 -8.66 43.96 -13.13
C LEU A 20 -7.50 43.03 -12.72
N THR A 21 -7.42 42.67 -11.43
CA THR A 21 -6.49 41.67 -10.94
C THR A 21 -7.07 40.26 -11.18
N ALA A 22 -6.44 39.48 -12.06
CA ALA A 22 -6.80 38.09 -12.29
C ALA A 22 -6.35 37.22 -11.11
N VAL A 23 -7.30 36.62 -10.39
CA VAL A 23 -7.04 35.60 -9.38
C VAL A 23 -6.96 34.24 -10.08
N PRO A 24 -5.85 33.49 -9.99
CA PRO A 24 -5.78 32.15 -10.57
C PRO A 24 -6.68 31.19 -9.78
N VAL A 25 -7.74 30.69 -10.43
CA VAL A 25 -8.59 29.64 -9.89
C VAL A 25 -7.83 28.31 -10.01
N LEU A 26 -7.35 27.79 -8.89
CA LEU A 26 -6.81 26.43 -8.80
C LEU A 26 -7.99 25.44 -8.87
N THR A 27 -8.24 24.88 -10.05
CA THR A 27 -9.18 23.76 -10.19
C THR A 27 -8.55 22.51 -9.57
N PRO A 28 -9.18 21.84 -8.59
CA PRO A 28 -8.66 20.59 -8.08
C PRO A 28 -8.66 19.56 -9.23
N ALA A 29 -7.49 19.01 -9.54
CA ALA A 29 -7.39 17.90 -10.47
C ALA A 29 -8.16 16.71 -9.88
N SER A 30 -9.25 16.30 -10.52
CA SER A 30 -9.93 15.05 -10.19
C SER A 30 -8.97 13.90 -10.48
N ALA A 31 -8.38 13.32 -9.43
CA ALA A 31 -7.68 12.06 -9.54
C ALA A 31 -8.72 10.99 -9.89
N SER A 32 -8.75 10.54 -11.15
CA SER A 32 -9.50 9.35 -11.53
C SER A 32 -8.84 8.16 -10.85
N THR A 33 -9.49 7.60 -9.83
CA THR A 33 -9.05 6.34 -9.24
C THR A 33 -9.11 5.27 -10.34
N PRO A 34 -7.98 4.63 -10.70
CA PRO A 34 -8.02 3.58 -11.70
C PRO A 34 -8.97 2.49 -11.23
N VAL A 35 -9.91 2.09 -12.09
CA VAL A 35 -10.77 0.94 -11.84
C VAL A 35 -9.86 -0.27 -11.79
N ALA A 36 -9.78 -0.92 -10.62
CA ALA A 36 -9.01 -2.15 -10.49
C ALA A 36 -9.56 -3.16 -11.50
N THR A 37 -8.72 -3.63 -12.43
CA THR A 37 -9.03 -4.74 -13.34
C THR A 37 -8.64 -6.08 -12.74
N ASP A 38 -7.74 -6.04 -11.76
CA ASP A 38 -7.09 -7.21 -11.18
C ASP A 38 -7.66 -7.51 -9.78
N ALA A 39 -7.59 -8.79 -9.41
CA ALA A 39 -7.70 -9.27 -8.05
C ALA A 39 -6.31 -9.62 -7.52
N PHE A 40 -6.19 -9.76 -6.21
CA PHE A 40 -4.97 -10.26 -5.56
C PHE A 40 -5.17 -11.72 -5.18
N LEU A 41 -4.30 -12.59 -5.65
CA LEU A 41 -4.36 -14.02 -5.32
C LEU A 41 -3.03 -14.48 -4.72
N ARG A 42 -3.10 -15.27 -3.66
CA ARG A 42 -1.97 -16.05 -3.13
C ARG A 42 -2.33 -17.53 -3.02
N GLY A 43 -1.32 -18.37 -3.13
CA GLY A 43 -1.45 -19.82 -2.96
C GLY A 43 -0.97 -20.27 -1.58
N ALA A 44 -1.57 -21.34 -1.07
CA ALA A 44 -1.12 -21.98 0.16
C ALA A 44 -1.22 -23.51 0.09
N HIS A 45 -0.30 -24.21 0.75
CA HIS A 45 -0.28 -25.67 0.80
C HIS A 45 -0.34 -26.17 2.24
N PHE A 46 -1.51 -26.66 2.65
CA PHE A 46 -1.84 -27.13 3.99
C PHE A 46 -2.19 -28.62 4.04
N SER A 47 -1.63 -29.39 3.11
CA SER A 47 -1.62 -30.84 3.17
C SER A 47 -0.29 -31.36 3.74
N PRO A 48 -0.27 -31.97 4.93
CA PRO A 48 0.98 -32.37 5.59
C PRO A 48 1.75 -33.51 4.91
N ASP A 49 1.04 -34.38 4.20
CA ASP A 49 1.54 -35.62 3.59
C ASP A 49 1.52 -35.59 2.05
N THR A 50 1.04 -34.49 1.43
CA THR A 50 1.20 -34.28 -0.01
C THR A 50 2.59 -33.71 -0.29
N ALA A 51 3.32 -34.37 -1.19
CA ALA A 51 4.62 -33.90 -1.67
C ALA A 51 4.51 -32.52 -2.35
N SER A 52 5.64 -31.82 -2.51
CA SER A 52 5.65 -30.50 -3.16
C SER A 52 5.03 -30.52 -4.56
N VAL A 53 4.33 -29.44 -4.90
CA VAL A 53 3.54 -29.32 -6.13
C VAL A 53 3.91 -28.09 -6.95
N ASP A 54 3.63 -28.19 -8.24
CA ASP A 54 3.46 -27.05 -9.13
C ASP A 54 1.97 -26.71 -9.26
N VAL A 55 1.65 -25.42 -9.18
CA VAL A 55 0.29 -24.89 -9.25
C VAL A 55 0.11 -24.09 -10.53
N TYR A 56 -0.90 -24.45 -11.30
CA TYR A 56 -1.25 -23.83 -12.56
C TYR A 56 -2.57 -23.08 -12.44
N LEU A 57 -2.69 -21.96 -13.14
CA LEU A 57 -3.94 -21.23 -13.34
C LEU A 57 -4.35 -21.33 -14.80
N THR A 58 -5.52 -21.89 -15.05
CA THR A 58 -6.13 -21.94 -16.38
C THR A 58 -7.33 -21.00 -16.40
N ALA A 59 -7.25 -19.94 -17.21
CA ALA A 59 -8.37 -19.03 -17.40
C ALA A 59 -9.48 -19.74 -18.18
N PHE A 60 -10.72 -19.64 -17.71
CA PHE A 60 -11.88 -20.16 -18.46
C PHE A 60 -12.09 -19.36 -19.75
N SER A 61 -11.80 -18.06 -19.71
CA SER A 61 -11.73 -17.21 -20.89
C SER A 61 -10.40 -17.44 -21.62
N GLY A 62 -10.46 -17.90 -22.87
CA GLY A 62 -9.28 -18.06 -23.73
C GLY A 62 -8.42 -19.29 -23.45
N GLY A 63 -8.72 -20.09 -22.41
CA GLY A 63 -8.11 -21.40 -22.16
C GLY A 63 -6.61 -21.39 -21.83
N THR A 64 -6.01 -20.20 -21.61
CA THR A 64 -4.57 -20.08 -21.35
C THR A 64 -4.23 -20.65 -19.97
N THR A 65 -3.27 -21.56 -19.94
CA THR A 65 -2.77 -22.20 -18.71
C THR A 65 -1.36 -21.70 -18.42
N ASN A 66 -1.16 -21.14 -17.22
CA ASN A 66 0.12 -20.61 -16.78
C ASN A 66 0.59 -21.32 -15.51
N LEU A 67 1.88 -21.68 -15.46
CA LEU A 67 2.52 -22.06 -14.21
C LEU A 67 2.56 -20.82 -13.31
N TRP A 68 1.87 -20.90 -12.18
CA TRP A 68 1.72 -19.77 -11.26
C TRP A 68 2.65 -19.88 -10.06
N LEU A 69 2.75 -21.06 -9.45
CA LEU A 69 3.67 -21.35 -8.35
C LEU A 69 4.39 -22.67 -8.61
N SER A 70 5.65 -22.79 -8.20
CA SER A 70 6.45 -23.99 -8.40
C SER A 70 7.08 -24.47 -7.10
N GLY A 71 7.11 -25.78 -6.90
CA GLY A 71 7.78 -26.42 -5.76
C GLY A 71 7.16 -26.10 -4.40
N VAL A 72 5.87 -25.78 -4.33
CA VAL A 72 5.17 -25.38 -3.09
C VAL A 72 4.92 -26.61 -2.22
N GLY A 73 5.41 -26.62 -0.98
CA GLY A 73 5.29 -27.73 -0.04
C GLY A 73 4.48 -27.39 1.22
N TYR A 74 4.33 -28.37 2.11
CA TYR A 74 3.54 -28.21 3.33
C TYR A 74 3.97 -27.00 4.16
N GLY A 75 2.98 -26.19 4.47
CA GLY A 75 3.11 -24.96 5.19
C GLY A 75 3.31 -23.77 4.27
N ASP A 76 3.75 -23.87 3.03
CA ASP A 76 4.07 -22.69 2.22
C ASP A 76 2.85 -21.80 1.95
N VAL A 77 3.07 -20.48 2.02
CA VAL A 77 2.09 -19.44 1.67
C VAL A 77 2.81 -18.41 0.80
N SER A 78 2.35 -18.20 -0.43
CA SER A 78 2.97 -17.25 -1.34
C SER A 78 2.65 -15.80 -0.96
N ALA A 79 3.43 -14.86 -1.49
CA ALA A 79 2.98 -13.48 -1.57
C ALA A 79 1.71 -13.37 -2.45
N TYR A 80 0.92 -12.32 -2.21
CA TYR A 80 -0.15 -11.94 -3.13
C TYR A 80 0.44 -11.48 -4.46
N ARG A 81 -0.18 -11.90 -5.56
CA ARG A 81 0.14 -11.44 -6.91
C ARG A 81 -1.13 -10.87 -7.56
N PRO A 82 -1.02 -9.78 -8.32
CA PRO A 82 -2.12 -9.31 -9.13
C PRO A 82 -2.40 -10.35 -10.23
N ILE A 83 -3.67 -10.71 -10.38
CA ILE A 83 -4.18 -11.60 -11.42
C ILE A 83 -5.40 -10.89 -12.01
N THR A 84 -5.49 -10.85 -13.34
CA THR A 84 -6.68 -10.31 -14.02
C THR A 84 -7.95 -10.96 -13.46
N SER A 85 -8.96 -10.15 -13.20
CA SER A 85 -10.24 -10.67 -12.69
C SER A 85 -10.89 -11.65 -13.68
N GLY A 86 -11.58 -12.66 -13.15
CA GLY A 86 -12.15 -13.73 -13.96
C GLY A 86 -12.26 -15.05 -13.20
N THR A 87 -12.70 -16.10 -13.91
CA THR A 87 -12.80 -17.46 -13.37
C THR A 87 -11.62 -18.29 -13.85
N TYR A 88 -10.95 -18.95 -12.91
CA TYR A 88 -9.79 -19.79 -13.17
C TYR A 88 -9.99 -21.18 -12.57
N ALA A 89 -9.51 -22.21 -13.29
CA ALA A 89 -9.21 -23.50 -12.68
C ALA A 89 -7.82 -23.40 -12.06
N VAL A 90 -7.71 -23.76 -10.78
CA VAL A 90 -6.45 -23.97 -10.07
C VAL A 90 -6.16 -25.46 -10.13
N SER A 91 -5.04 -25.83 -10.73
CA SER A 91 -4.63 -27.24 -10.87
C SER A 91 -3.29 -27.47 -10.20
N MET A 92 -3.22 -28.49 -9.35
CA MET A 92 -1.99 -28.91 -8.68
C MET A 92 -1.44 -30.16 -9.35
N ARG A 93 -0.13 -30.18 -9.62
CA ARG A 93 0.60 -31.34 -10.12
C ARG A 93 1.82 -31.60 -9.25
N PRO A 94 2.29 -32.85 -9.13
CA PRO A 94 3.57 -33.11 -8.47
C PRO A 94 4.67 -32.22 -9.07
N HIS A 95 5.54 -31.67 -8.24
CA HIS A 95 6.59 -30.78 -8.70
C HIS A 95 7.48 -31.45 -9.76
N GLY A 96 7.73 -30.75 -10.87
CA GLY A 96 8.53 -31.25 -12.00
C GLY A 96 7.80 -32.26 -12.90
N ALA A 97 6.53 -32.56 -12.63
CA ALA A 97 5.72 -33.39 -13.51
C ALA A 97 5.49 -32.71 -14.87
N SER A 98 5.45 -33.52 -15.94
CA SER A 98 5.04 -33.05 -17.28
C SER A 98 3.67 -32.37 -17.24
N ALA A 99 3.47 -31.37 -18.09
CA ALA A 99 2.17 -30.72 -18.28
C ALA A 99 1.08 -31.67 -18.81
N SER A 100 1.44 -32.84 -19.33
CA SER A 100 0.50 -33.90 -19.72
C SER A 100 0.01 -34.74 -18.54
N ASN A 101 0.68 -34.71 -17.38
CA ASN A 101 0.25 -35.47 -16.22
C ASN A 101 -1.07 -34.89 -15.67
N PRO A 102 -2.03 -35.77 -15.31
CA PRO A 102 -3.27 -35.30 -14.71
C PRO A 102 -2.97 -34.59 -13.38
N PRO A 103 -3.66 -33.48 -13.08
CA PRO A 103 -3.52 -32.82 -11.79
C PRO A 103 -4.02 -33.72 -10.66
N VAL A 104 -3.33 -33.69 -9.52
CA VAL A 104 -3.75 -34.41 -8.29
C VAL A 104 -4.97 -33.77 -7.64
N LEU A 105 -5.16 -32.47 -7.88
CA LEU A 105 -6.31 -31.72 -7.41
C LEU A 105 -6.60 -30.59 -8.41
N THR A 106 -7.86 -30.36 -8.72
CA THR A 106 -8.32 -29.17 -9.45
C THR A 106 -9.56 -28.59 -8.80
N TRP A 107 -9.61 -27.27 -8.65
CA TRP A 107 -10.77 -26.54 -8.15
C TRP A 107 -10.90 -25.19 -8.84
N THR A 108 -12.02 -24.51 -8.63
CA THR A 108 -12.31 -23.22 -9.29
C THR A 108 -12.15 -22.07 -8.32
N VAL A 109 -11.62 -20.95 -8.81
CA VAL A 109 -11.61 -19.66 -8.12
C VAL A 109 -12.27 -18.60 -9.01
N ASN A 110 -13.12 -17.76 -8.42
CA ASN A 110 -13.72 -16.61 -9.08
C ASN A 110 -13.14 -15.32 -8.48
N LEU A 111 -12.33 -14.63 -9.28
CA LEU A 111 -11.59 -13.44 -8.88
C LEU A 111 -12.37 -12.19 -9.24
N ARG A 112 -12.80 -11.45 -8.22
CA ARG A 112 -13.46 -10.16 -8.40
C ARG A 112 -12.43 -9.02 -8.38
N PRO A 113 -12.59 -7.99 -9.23
CA PRO A 113 -11.64 -6.89 -9.26
C PRO A 113 -11.53 -6.19 -7.90
N GLY A 114 -10.31 -5.82 -7.52
CA GLY A 114 -9.98 -5.17 -6.24
C GLY A 114 -10.09 -6.06 -4.99
N SER A 115 -10.47 -7.34 -5.14
CA SER A 115 -10.61 -8.28 -4.02
C SER A 115 -9.36 -9.13 -3.82
N ALA A 116 -9.15 -9.64 -2.60
CA ALA A 116 -8.01 -10.50 -2.27
C ALA A 116 -8.48 -11.91 -1.89
N TYR A 117 -7.71 -12.92 -2.30
CA TYR A 117 -8.04 -14.33 -2.09
C TYR A 117 -6.82 -15.17 -1.73
N THR A 118 -7.05 -16.17 -0.88
CA THR A 118 -6.12 -17.28 -0.64
C THR A 118 -6.70 -18.55 -1.26
N ALA A 119 -6.03 -19.12 -2.26
CA ALA A 119 -6.33 -20.44 -2.80
C ALA A 119 -5.44 -21.47 -2.11
N ALA A 120 -6.03 -22.33 -1.28
CA ALA A 120 -5.31 -23.27 -0.45
C ALA A 120 -5.63 -24.73 -0.83
N ALA A 121 -4.61 -25.56 -0.86
CA ALA A 121 -4.75 -27.02 -0.83
C ALA A 121 -4.78 -27.47 0.63
N VAL A 122 -5.80 -28.22 1.04
CA VAL A 122 -6.06 -28.52 2.46
C VAL A 122 -6.46 -29.98 2.64
N GLY A 123 -6.04 -30.58 3.76
CA GLY A 123 -6.39 -31.96 4.11
C GLY A 123 -5.25 -32.94 3.88
N MET A 124 -5.41 -34.17 4.37
CA MET A 124 -4.48 -35.27 4.05
C MET A 124 -4.55 -35.61 2.56
N SER A 125 -3.53 -36.23 1.99
CA SER A 125 -3.43 -36.55 0.56
C SER A 125 -4.63 -37.35 0.03
N ASN A 126 -5.18 -38.26 0.84
CA ASN A 126 -6.39 -39.05 0.52
C ASN A 126 -7.72 -38.31 0.68
N GLN A 127 -7.69 -37.10 1.26
CA GLN A 127 -8.84 -36.22 1.50
C GLN A 127 -8.54 -34.78 1.04
N LEU A 128 -7.62 -34.65 0.07
CA LEU A 128 -7.11 -33.38 -0.39
C LEU A 128 -8.22 -32.61 -1.09
N ARG A 129 -8.41 -31.35 -0.71
CA ARG A 129 -9.41 -30.46 -1.31
C ARG A 129 -8.86 -29.06 -1.51
N GLY A 130 -9.40 -28.38 -2.53
CA GLY A 130 -9.15 -26.98 -2.77
C GLY A 130 -10.12 -26.12 -1.96
N VAL A 131 -9.60 -25.08 -1.31
CA VAL A 131 -10.37 -24.08 -0.58
C VAL A 131 -10.00 -22.71 -1.11
N VAL A 132 -11.01 -21.85 -1.29
CA VAL A 132 -10.80 -20.44 -1.60
C VAL A 132 -11.33 -19.62 -0.43
N VAL A 133 -10.45 -18.83 0.17
CA VAL A 133 -10.80 -17.89 1.24
C VAL A 133 -10.78 -16.48 0.65
N ALA A 134 -11.87 -15.73 0.84
CA ALA A 134 -11.88 -14.30 0.57
C ALA A 134 -11.18 -13.59 1.74
N ASP A 135 -10.15 -12.81 1.42
CA ASP A 135 -9.34 -12.10 2.40
C ASP A 135 -9.80 -10.65 2.51
N THR A 136 -9.75 -10.09 3.72
CA THR A 136 -9.99 -8.66 3.92
C THR A 136 -8.69 -7.90 3.80
N LEU A 137 -8.72 -6.80 3.05
CA LEU A 137 -7.69 -5.76 3.07
C LEU A 137 -8.21 -4.48 3.72
N LYS A 138 -9.33 -4.56 4.45
CA LYS A 138 -9.92 -3.42 5.12
C LYS A 138 -9.00 -2.96 6.26
N ALA A 139 -8.79 -1.65 6.35
CA ALA A 139 -8.03 -1.04 7.43
C ALA A 139 -8.55 -1.49 8.81
N PRO A 140 -7.66 -1.98 9.70
CA PRO A 140 -7.99 -2.25 11.10
C PRO A 140 -8.43 -0.99 11.86
N PRO A 141 -9.16 -1.12 12.98
CA PRO A 141 -9.41 -0.01 13.90
C PRO A 141 -8.10 0.68 14.35
N ALA A 142 -8.17 1.98 14.64
CA ALA A 142 -7.03 2.75 15.11
C ALA A 142 -6.39 2.10 16.37
N GLY A 143 -5.05 2.06 16.41
CA GLY A 143 -4.32 1.43 17.52
C GLY A 143 -4.37 -0.11 17.54
N SER A 144 -4.86 -0.76 16.48
CA SER A 144 -4.92 -2.22 16.38
C SER A 144 -4.42 -2.73 15.03
N GLY A 145 -4.16 -4.04 14.97
CA GLY A 145 -4.06 -4.81 13.74
C GLY A 145 -5.12 -5.92 13.71
N LEU A 146 -5.33 -6.53 12.56
CA LEU A 146 -6.18 -7.71 12.40
C LEU A 146 -5.34 -8.98 12.42
N VAL A 147 -5.80 -9.99 13.15
CA VAL A 147 -5.18 -11.31 13.21
C VAL A 147 -6.22 -12.38 12.94
N ARG A 148 -5.91 -13.34 12.06
CA ARG A 148 -6.69 -14.57 11.92
C ARG A 148 -5.83 -15.81 12.16
N VAL A 149 -6.49 -16.91 12.46
CA VAL A 149 -5.86 -18.22 12.61
C VAL A 149 -6.21 -19.09 11.41
N ILE A 150 -5.21 -19.78 10.86
CA ILE A 150 -5.37 -20.86 9.89
C ILE A 150 -4.89 -22.13 10.56
N GLN A 151 -5.80 -23.07 10.80
CA GLN A 151 -5.44 -24.36 11.36
C GLN A 151 -5.10 -25.31 10.19
N ALA A 152 -3.80 -25.59 10.02
CA ALA A 152 -3.28 -26.51 9.02
C ALA A 152 -2.56 -27.73 9.62
N SER A 153 -2.65 -27.93 10.95
CA SER A 153 -2.07 -29.08 11.64
C SER A 153 -3.09 -30.22 11.70
N SER A 154 -2.79 -31.30 10.99
CA SER A 154 -3.63 -32.50 10.99
C SER A 154 -3.64 -33.22 12.34
N ARG A 155 -2.55 -33.09 13.11
CA ARG A 155 -2.38 -33.77 14.39
C ARG A 155 -3.18 -33.14 15.52
N ALA A 156 -3.34 -31.82 15.51
CA ALA A 156 -4.05 -31.12 16.58
C ALA A 156 -5.56 -31.37 16.57
N GLY A 157 -6.16 -31.74 15.42
CA GLY A 157 -7.61 -31.86 15.25
C GLY A 157 -8.30 -30.49 15.38
N HIS A 158 -8.43 -30.02 16.62
CA HIS A 158 -9.04 -28.74 16.99
C HIS A 158 -8.06 -27.94 17.85
N VAL A 159 -8.02 -26.61 17.67
CA VAL A 159 -7.09 -25.73 18.41
C VAL A 159 -7.80 -24.57 19.09
N ALA A 160 -7.29 -24.20 20.27
CA ALA A 160 -7.50 -22.88 20.86
C ALA A 160 -6.22 -22.05 20.65
N VAL A 161 -6.38 -20.75 20.33
CA VAL A 161 -5.26 -19.81 20.21
C VAL A 161 -5.56 -18.54 20.99
N ARG A 162 -4.64 -18.16 21.87
CA ARG A 162 -4.78 -17.02 22.78
C ARG A 162 -3.52 -16.16 22.76
N ALA A 163 -3.68 -14.84 22.76
CA ALA A 163 -2.59 -13.95 23.09
C ALA A 163 -2.38 -13.97 24.61
N GLN A 164 -1.13 -14.15 25.04
CA GLN A 164 -0.77 -14.10 26.46
C GLN A 164 -1.16 -12.73 27.04
N ASP A 165 -1.88 -12.75 28.17
CA ASP A 165 -2.42 -11.56 28.85
C ASP A 165 -3.28 -10.66 27.93
N GLY A 166 -3.87 -11.25 26.90
CA GLY A 166 -4.56 -10.54 25.82
C GLY A 166 -5.83 -11.24 25.32
N PRO A 167 -6.30 -10.88 24.12
CA PRO A 167 -7.51 -11.44 23.56
C PRO A 167 -7.37 -12.91 23.19
N VAL A 168 -8.50 -13.61 23.22
CA VAL A 168 -8.66 -14.93 22.61
C VAL A 168 -8.85 -14.74 21.12
N LEU A 169 -8.00 -15.37 20.30
CA LEU A 169 -8.17 -15.35 18.84
C LEU A 169 -9.19 -16.40 18.41
N THR A 170 -9.12 -17.58 19.01
CA THR A 170 -10.13 -18.64 18.84
C THR A 170 -10.11 -19.59 20.03
N ALA A 171 -11.28 -20.12 20.39
CA ALA A 171 -11.42 -21.16 21.40
C ALA A 171 -11.44 -22.56 20.80
N ASP A 172 -11.87 -22.67 19.54
CA ASP A 172 -12.00 -23.94 18.84
C ASP A 172 -11.94 -23.72 17.32
N THR A 173 -10.93 -24.26 16.66
CA THR A 173 -10.81 -24.22 15.20
C THR A 173 -10.33 -25.56 14.69
N ALA A 174 -11.14 -26.19 13.85
CA ALA A 174 -10.88 -27.51 13.29
C ALA A 174 -9.80 -27.48 12.20
N PHE A 175 -9.15 -28.62 11.98
CA PHE A 175 -8.18 -28.82 10.92
C PHE A 175 -8.76 -28.47 9.55
N GLY A 176 -7.97 -27.70 8.80
CA GLY A 176 -8.32 -27.26 7.46
C GLY A 176 -9.36 -26.15 7.42
N SER A 177 -9.50 -25.41 8.51
CA SER A 177 -10.37 -24.23 8.63
C SER A 177 -9.57 -22.97 8.99
N THR A 178 -10.20 -21.81 8.79
CA THR A 178 -9.67 -20.52 9.22
C THR A 178 -10.72 -19.76 9.99
N THR A 179 -10.29 -18.90 10.92
CA THR A 179 -11.17 -18.02 11.66
C THR A 179 -11.46 -16.75 10.87
N ASP A 180 -12.47 -16.01 11.32
CA ASP A 180 -12.56 -14.59 11.00
C ASP A 180 -11.36 -13.82 11.58
N TYR A 181 -11.16 -12.61 11.07
CA TYR A 181 -10.17 -11.70 11.60
C TYR A 181 -10.65 -11.06 12.89
N VAL A 182 -9.78 -11.03 13.90
CA VAL A 182 -9.99 -10.39 15.20
C VAL A 182 -9.07 -9.18 15.32
N ALA A 183 -9.58 -8.07 15.84
CA ALA A 183 -8.76 -6.90 16.15
C ALA A 183 -7.93 -7.16 17.41
N VAL A 184 -6.62 -6.98 17.30
CA VAL A 184 -5.66 -7.13 18.40
C VAL A 184 -4.95 -5.79 18.60
N PRO A 185 -4.85 -5.26 19.83
CA PRO A 185 -4.13 -4.01 20.07
C PRO A 185 -2.71 -4.07 19.54
N SER A 186 -2.22 -2.98 18.97
CA SER A 186 -0.87 -2.93 18.41
C SER A 186 0.15 -3.15 19.53
N GLY A 187 1.15 -3.99 19.27
CA GLY A 187 2.15 -4.35 20.27
C GLY A 187 2.82 -5.68 19.96
N ARG A 188 3.70 -6.10 20.87
CA ARG A 188 4.31 -7.43 20.84
C ARG A 188 3.46 -8.39 21.65
N TRP A 189 3.10 -9.51 21.06
CA TRP A 189 2.30 -10.56 21.68
C TRP A 189 3.00 -11.89 21.59
N THR A 190 2.82 -12.74 22.60
CA THR A 190 3.07 -14.17 22.50
C THR A 190 1.74 -14.85 22.26
N LEU A 191 1.59 -15.53 21.12
CA LEU A 191 0.42 -16.35 20.84
C LEU A 191 0.70 -17.77 21.29
N ASN A 192 -0.19 -18.35 22.10
CA ASN A 192 -0.15 -19.73 22.54
C ASN A 192 -1.25 -20.50 21.83
N ALA A 193 -0.91 -21.60 21.17
CA ALA A 193 -1.86 -22.55 20.63
C ALA A 193 -1.78 -23.88 21.38
N GLN A 194 -2.94 -24.50 21.57
CA GLN A 194 -3.05 -25.81 22.18
C GLN A 194 -4.17 -26.59 21.50
N SER A 195 -3.94 -27.87 21.25
CA SER A 195 -4.99 -28.77 20.80
C SER A 195 -6.01 -29.02 21.92
N SER A 196 -7.30 -28.96 21.59
CA SER A 196 -8.37 -29.30 22.54
C SER A 196 -8.59 -30.80 22.69
N THR A 197 -8.16 -31.61 21.70
CA THR A 197 -8.27 -33.07 21.71
C THR A 197 -7.02 -33.76 22.26
N GLN A 198 -5.86 -33.12 22.15
CA GLN A 198 -4.56 -33.63 22.62
C GLN A 198 -3.76 -32.48 23.28
N PRO A 199 -4.03 -32.13 24.55
CA PRO A 199 -3.46 -30.94 25.19
C PRO A 199 -1.92 -30.86 25.24
N THR A 200 -1.22 -31.99 25.08
CA THR A 200 0.24 -32.06 24.96
C THR A 200 0.76 -31.51 23.61
N LEU A 201 -0.10 -31.44 22.59
CA LEU A 201 0.18 -30.72 21.35
C LEU A 201 -0.08 -29.23 21.54
N ALA A 202 0.99 -28.51 21.91
CA ALA A 202 0.99 -27.07 22.05
C ALA A 202 2.16 -26.44 21.28
N GLY A 203 2.09 -25.13 21.10
CA GLY A 203 3.14 -24.32 20.49
C GLY A 203 2.90 -22.85 20.76
N HIS A 204 3.93 -22.03 20.57
CA HIS A 204 3.81 -20.59 20.71
C HIS A 204 4.62 -19.85 19.65
N VAL A 205 4.27 -18.59 19.41
CA VAL A 205 5.04 -17.68 18.55
C VAL A 205 4.95 -16.25 19.05
N GLY A 206 6.08 -15.53 18.98
CA GLY A 206 6.07 -14.08 19.14
C GLY A 206 5.59 -13.40 17.86
N VAL A 207 4.62 -12.50 17.97
CA VAL A 207 4.12 -11.69 16.84
C VAL A 207 4.17 -10.22 17.21
N THR A 208 4.61 -9.38 16.27
CA THR A 208 4.45 -7.93 16.38
C THR A 208 3.22 -7.54 15.57
N VAL A 209 2.17 -7.10 16.25
CA VAL A 209 0.96 -6.57 15.61
C VAL A 209 1.18 -5.07 15.44
N GLY A 210 1.40 -4.64 14.20
CA GLY A 210 1.52 -3.23 13.86
C GLY A 210 0.17 -2.53 13.89
N SER A 211 0.17 -1.21 14.09
CA SER A 211 -1.03 -0.42 13.78
C SER A 211 -1.33 -0.58 12.28
N ALA A 212 -2.59 -0.85 11.96
CA ALA A 212 -3.05 -1.12 10.60
C ALA A 212 -2.39 -2.34 9.90
N SER A 213 -1.81 -3.30 10.65
CA SER A 213 -1.32 -4.56 10.07
C SER A 213 -2.43 -5.62 10.00
N ILE A 214 -2.40 -6.48 8.99
CA ILE A 214 -3.25 -7.67 8.85
C ILE A 214 -2.31 -8.87 8.81
N THR A 215 -2.49 -9.83 9.71
CA THR A 215 -1.59 -10.98 9.89
C THR A 215 -2.38 -12.28 9.97
N SER A 216 -1.96 -13.28 9.20
CA SER A 216 -2.42 -14.66 9.33
C SER A 216 -1.44 -15.46 10.19
N VAL A 217 -1.95 -16.24 11.14
CA VAL A 217 -1.18 -17.18 11.97
C VAL A 217 -1.50 -18.59 11.51
N VAL A 218 -0.53 -19.27 10.91
CA VAL A 218 -0.67 -20.63 10.38
C VAL A 218 -0.15 -21.63 11.40
N LEU A 219 -0.99 -22.58 11.83
CA LEU A 219 -0.61 -23.67 12.71
C LEU A 219 -0.29 -24.90 11.88
N LEU A 220 0.89 -25.48 12.11
CA LEU A 220 1.45 -26.57 11.34
C LEU A 220 1.89 -27.72 12.25
N ASP A 221 1.98 -28.91 11.67
CA ASP A 221 2.58 -30.06 12.31
C ASP A 221 4.10 -29.82 12.46
N GLY A 222 4.58 -29.67 13.70
CA GLY A 222 6.01 -29.63 14.02
C GLY A 222 6.72 -30.95 13.73
N ARG A 223 7.92 -30.88 13.14
CA ARG A 223 8.75 -32.07 12.82
C ARG A 223 9.34 -32.74 14.06
N ALA A 224 9.57 -31.98 15.13
CA ALA A 224 10.13 -32.47 16.40
C ALA A 224 9.03 -32.83 17.44
N GLY A 225 7.78 -32.96 17.01
CA GLY A 225 6.61 -33.00 17.90
C GLY A 225 6.01 -31.61 18.14
N GLY A 226 4.83 -31.58 18.78
CA GLY A 226 4.11 -30.32 19.09
C GLY A 226 3.53 -29.59 17.88
N LEU A 227 3.22 -28.30 18.05
CA LEU A 227 2.69 -27.41 17.02
C LEU A 227 3.71 -26.33 16.65
N VAL A 228 3.82 -26.03 15.36
CA VAL A 228 4.58 -24.88 14.86
C VAL A 228 3.60 -23.79 14.45
N LEU A 229 3.80 -22.58 14.96
CA LEU A 229 3.03 -21.41 14.55
C LEU A 229 3.93 -20.56 13.66
N ARG A 230 3.44 -20.18 12.49
CA ARG A 230 4.13 -19.26 11.59
C ARG A 230 3.25 -18.07 11.27
N THR A 231 3.80 -16.88 11.41
CA THR A 231 3.11 -15.63 11.07
C THR A 231 3.34 -15.28 9.60
N VAL A 232 2.30 -14.81 8.93
CA VAL A 232 2.33 -14.30 7.56
C VAL A 232 1.71 -12.92 7.58
N LEU A 233 2.48 -11.90 7.22
CA LEU A 233 1.96 -10.54 7.06
C LEU A 233 1.15 -10.49 5.76
N ASP A 234 -0.16 -10.26 5.87
CA ASP A 234 -1.07 -10.18 4.73
C ASP A 234 -1.04 -8.78 4.11
N ALA A 235 -1.04 -7.75 4.97
CA ALA A 235 -0.94 -6.35 4.58
C ALA A 235 -0.44 -5.50 5.76
N ALA A 236 0.15 -4.34 5.47
CA ALA A 236 0.42 -3.31 6.46
C ALA A 236 0.09 -1.94 5.89
N GLY A 237 -0.70 -1.15 6.61
CA GLY A 237 -0.87 0.26 6.33
C GLY A 237 0.36 1.07 6.74
N ALA A 238 0.47 2.31 6.24
CA ALA A 238 1.40 3.27 6.82
C ALA A 238 1.01 3.45 8.29
N GLY A 239 1.85 2.98 9.22
CA GLY A 239 1.62 3.15 10.64
C GLY A 239 1.35 4.63 10.92
N GLY A 240 0.34 4.91 11.75
CA GLY A 240 -0.16 6.27 11.96
C GLY A 240 1.00 7.25 12.12
N VAL A 241 0.99 8.31 11.30
CA VAL A 241 1.95 9.43 11.45
C VAL A 241 1.87 9.88 12.91
N PRO A 242 3.01 10.03 13.63
CA PRO A 242 2.96 10.54 15.00
C PRO A 242 2.21 11.88 14.99
N SER A 243 1.02 11.90 15.59
CA SER A 243 0.29 13.15 15.85
C SER A 243 0.92 13.82 17.06
N GLY A 244 2.12 14.35 16.83
CA GLY A 244 2.78 15.33 17.65
C GLY A 244 3.32 16.37 16.69
N SER A 245 2.81 17.59 16.76
CA SER A 245 3.54 18.72 16.21
C SER A 245 4.90 18.72 16.93
N VAL A 246 5.98 18.43 16.21
CA VAL A 246 7.26 18.95 16.67
C VAL A 246 7.07 20.45 16.74
N LEU A 247 7.14 21.00 17.95
CA LEU A 247 7.43 22.40 18.17
C LEU A 247 8.82 22.61 17.57
N ALA A 248 8.87 22.84 16.26
CA ALA A 248 10.04 23.45 15.64
C ALA A 248 10.13 24.84 16.25
N GLY A 249 10.88 24.94 17.34
CA GLY A 249 11.15 26.18 18.03
C GLY A 249 11.64 27.20 17.01
N GLY A 250 10.92 28.32 16.92
CA GLY A 250 11.37 29.47 16.16
C GLY A 250 12.70 29.93 16.73
N GLY A 251 13.76 29.76 15.95
CA GLY A 251 15.10 30.15 16.33
C GLY A 251 16.02 30.25 15.13
N GLY A 252 16.36 31.48 14.74
CA GLY A 252 17.65 31.75 14.11
C GLY A 252 17.67 32.24 12.67
N THR A 253 16.87 33.24 12.30
CA THR A 253 17.34 34.22 11.31
C THR A 253 18.44 35.08 11.96
N ALA A 254 19.63 34.51 12.12
CA ALA A 254 20.82 35.28 12.50
C ALA A 254 21.47 35.81 11.20
N PRO A 255 21.55 37.14 10.99
CA PRO A 255 22.34 37.67 9.90
C PRO A 255 23.82 37.54 10.27
N HIS A 256 24.58 36.75 9.51
CA HIS A 256 26.03 36.81 9.58
C HIS A 256 26.51 38.14 8.99
N GLN A 257 26.93 39.04 9.87
CA GLN A 257 27.71 40.23 9.52
C GLN A 257 29.11 39.78 9.10
N GLY A 258 29.35 39.71 7.79
CA GLY A 258 30.70 39.71 7.23
C GLY A 258 31.19 41.15 7.12
N ALA A 259 32.04 41.57 8.05
CA ALA A 259 32.73 42.85 7.99
C ALA A 259 33.87 42.79 6.95
N ALA A 260 33.73 43.55 5.86
CA ALA A 260 34.82 44.23 5.20
C ALA A 260 34.26 45.54 4.65
N ALA A 261 34.77 46.64 5.20
CA ALA A 261 34.30 48.00 5.04
C ALA A 261 34.44 48.54 3.60
N ASP A 262 33.45 49.28 3.10
CA ASP A 262 33.60 50.73 3.01
C ASP A 262 32.27 51.45 2.67
N ARG A 263 31.93 52.37 3.57
CA ARG A 263 31.31 53.70 3.42
C ARG A 263 30.32 54.00 2.28
N LEU A 264 29.19 54.52 2.80
CA LEU A 264 28.50 55.79 2.44
C LEU A 264 27.31 55.75 1.46
N VAL A 265 26.18 56.19 2.05
CA VAL A 265 25.07 56.98 1.49
C VAL A 265 23.86 56.20 0.96
N ALA A 266 22.85 56.15 1.83
CA ALA A 266 21.45 56.06 1.46
C ALA A 266 21.02 57.35 0.73
N TRP A 267 20.24 57.23 -0.34
CA TRP A 267 19.12 58.15 -0.61
C TRP A 267 18.04 57.46 -1.43
N ALA A 268 16.80 57.69 -0.98
CA ALA A 268 15.58 57.55 -1.75
C ALA A 268 15.53 58.56 -2.91
N GLY A 269 14.69 58.28 -3.90
CA GLY A 269 14.17 59.29 -4.85
C GLY A 269 14.20 58.80 -6.30
N LEU A 270 13.08 58.40 -6.88
CA LEU A 270 12.11 59.24 -7.61
C LEU A 270 12.63 59.77 -8.97
N GLY A 271 11.81 59.60 -10.01
CA GLY A 271 11.93 60.33 -11.29
C GLY A 271 12.04 59.38 -12.48
N CYS A 272 10.92 59.06 -13.15
CA CYS A 272 10.39 59.83 -14.27
C CYS A 272 11.46 60.15 -15.34
N ALA A 273 11.35 59.52 -16.50
CA ALA A 273 10.93 60.19 -17.73
C ALA A 273 11.39 59.37 -18.95
N ALA A 274 10.44 59.14 -19.85
CA ALA A 274 10.73 58.88 -21.24
C ALA A 274 11.59 60.02 -21.81
N LEU A 275 12.46 59.71 -22.77
CA LEU A 275 12.53 60.45 -24.04
C LEU A 275 13.40 59.69 -25.05
N VAL A 276 12.78 59.50 -26.21
CA VAL A 276 13.34 59.14 -27.50
C VAL A 276 14.44 60.15 -27.89
N PHE A 277 15.57 59.70 -28.45
CA PHE A 277 16.05 60.16 -29.77
C PHE A 277 17.32 59.41 -30.24
N LEU A 278 17.32 59.14 -31.54
CA LEU A 278 18.30 58.42 -32.34
C LEU A 278 19.63 59.17 -32.51
N TRP A 279 20.67 58.38 -32.86
CA TRP A 279 21.55 58.58 -34.03
C TRP A 279 23.05 58.79 -33.75
N GLY A 280 23.88 58.16 -34.61
CA GLY A 280 25.34 58.30 -34.66
C GLY A 280 26.06 56.96 -34.82
N ILE A 281 25.96 56.26 -35.97
CA ILE A 281 26.97 56.30 -37.04
C ILE A 281 28.42 56.34 -36.49
N ARG A 282 29.20 55.25 -36.63
CA ARG A 282 30.09 55.02 -37.79
C ARG A 282 31.00 53.81 -37.59
N SER A 283 31.02 53.00 -38.64
CA SER A 283 32.08 52.09 -39.09
C SER A 283 33.52 52.61 -38.97
N ARG A 284 34.48 51.69 -38.75
CA ARG A 284 35.64 51.34 -39.63
C ARG A 284 36.76 50.69 -38.79
N ARG A 285 37.04 49.40 -39.00
CA ARG A 285 38.14 48.83 -39.84
C ARG A 285 39.56 49.27 -39.44
N ARG A 286 40.38 48.28 -39.09
CA ARG A 286 41.85 48.09 -39.29
C ARG A 286 42.28 46.92 -38.38
N VAL A 287 43.14 45.94 -38.70
CA VAL A 287 44.37 45.88 -39.51
C VAL A 287 44.60 44.42 -40.02
N SER A 288 45.17 44.28 -41.23
CA SER A 288 45.73 43.07 -41.91
C SER A 288 47.14 42.70 -41.34
N PRO A 289 48.13 41.99 -41.97
CA PRO A 289 48.20 41.28 -43.27
C PRO A 289 49.05 39.96 -43.36
N SER A 290 48.99 39.34 -44.56
CA SER A 290 50.01 38.62 -45.40
C SER A 290 50.72 37.33 -44.89
N ARG A 291 50.54 36.16 -45.54
CA ARG A 291 51.19 35.58 -46.78
C ARG A 291 52.58 34.97 -46.53
N PRO A 292 53.06 33.94 -47.29
CA PRO A 292 52.94 33.69 -48.74
C PRO A 292 51.76 32.81 -49.17
#